data_AF-A0A379FQ35-F1
#
_entry.id   AF-A0A379FQ35-F1
#
_cell.length_a   1.000
_cell.length_b   1.000
_cell.length_c   1.000
_cell.angle_alpha   90.00
_cell.angle_beta   90.00
_cell.angle_gamma   90.00
#
_symmetry.space_group_name_H-M   'P 1'
#
loop_
_entity.id
_entity.type
_entity.pdbx_description
1 polymer ?
#
loop_
_entity_poly.entity_id
_entity_poly.type
_entity_poly.pdbx_seq_one_letter_code
_entity_poly.pdbx_strand_id
1 'polypeptide(L)'
;MDNSSVMLLRRLNPYCASALEAAASLCQTRAHAEITIEHWLLKLLEMGESDITVLARRYEWDMSTLWQSLLTKIDSLPRSIHSRPPSQNHS
;
A
#
# COMPACT_ATOMS: atom_id res chain seq x y z
N MET A 1 -8.56 -14.93 16.05
CA MET A 1 -7.67 -14.15 15.16
C MET A 1 -6.37 -14.90 15.09
N ASP A 2 -6.15 -15.58 13.98
CA ASP A 2 -5.08 -16.56 13.87
C ASP A 2 -3.74 -15.84 13.84
N ASN A 3 -2.87 -16.10 14.82
CA ASN A 3 -1.57 -15.45 14.97
C ASN A 3 -0.60 -15.67 13.79
N SER A 4 -1.01 -16.45 12.78
CA SER A 4 -0.22 -16.78 11.60
C SER A 4 0.16 -15.53 10.79
N SER A 5 -0.75 -14.57 10.63
CA SER A 5 -0.48 -13.34 9.87
C SER A 5 0.61 -12.49 10.53
N VAL A 6 0.60 -12.39 11.87
CA VAL A 6 1.63 -11.67 12.63
C VAL A 6 2.98 -12.39 12.52
N MET A 7 2.98 -13.73 12.48
CA MET A 7 4.21 -14.50 12.28
C MET A 7 4.81 -14.29 10.88
N LEU A 8 3.98 -14.16 9.84
CA LEU A 8 4.46 -13.85 8.49
C LEU A 8 5.09 -12.46 8.41
N LEU A 9 4.48 -11.45 9.04
CA LEU A 9 5.03 -10.10 9.09
C LEU A 9 6.40 -10.05 9.79
N ARG A 10 6.61 -10.86 10.82
CA ARG A 10 7.91 -10.97 11.52
C ARG A 10 9.02 -11.59 10.69
N ARG A 11 8.70 -12.25 9.56
CA ARG A 11 9.70 -12.80 8.63
C ARG A 11 10.15 -11.78 7.58
N LEU A 12 9.50 -10.62 7.50
CA LEU A 12 9.94 -9.56 6.60
C LEU A 12 11.29 -9.01 7.07
N ASN A 13 12.15 -8.69 6.12
CA ASN A 13 13.34 -7.91 6.44
C ASN A 13 12.91 -6.48 6.89
N PRO A 14 13.77 -5.73 7.59
CA PRO A 14 13.44 -4.39 8.08
C PRO A 14 13.03 -3.42 6.97
N TYR A 15 13.60 -3.55 5.76
CA TYR A 15 13.28 -2.71 4.62
C TYR A 15 11.82 -2.89 4.16
N CYS A 16 11.42 -4.14 3.96
CA CYS A 16 10.07 -4.54 3.57
C CYS A 16 9.04 -4.19 4.65
N ALA A 17 9.39 -4.34 5.93
CA ALA A 17 8.56 -3.95 7.05
C ALA A 17 8.30 -2.43 7.07
N SER A 18 9.36 -1.61 6.96
CA SER A 18 9.23 -0.14 6.88
C SER A 18 8.40 0.30 5.68
N ALA A 19 8.59 -0.33 4.51
CA ALA A 19 7.79 -0.04 3.33
C ALA A 19 6.30 -0.40 3.52
N LEU A 20 6.02 -1.48 4.26
CA LEU A 20 4.65 -1.88 4.56
C LEU A 20 3.97 -0.92 5.55
N GLU A 21 4.70 -0.44 6.55
CA GLU A 21 4.21 0.60 7.46
C GLU A 21 3.88 1.90 6.71
N ALA A 22 4.76 2.32 5.79
CA ALA A 22 4.50 3.46 4.93
C ALA A 22 3.29 3.24 4.00
N ALA A 23 3.08 2.02 3.52
CA ALA A 23 1.94 1.65 2.69
C ALA A 23 0.63 1.68 3.49
N ALA A 24 0.66 1.26 4.77
CA ALA A 24 -0.47 1.37 5.69
C ALA A 24 -0.86 2.84 5.93
N SER A 25 0.13 3.72 6.13
CA SER A 25 -0.10 5.16 6.27
C SER A 25 -0.73 5.77 5.01
N LEU A 26 -0.25 5.38 3.82
CA LEU A 26 -0.84 5.79 2.54
C LEU A 26 -2.29 5.32 2.39
N CYS A 27 -2.56 4.04 2.68
CA CYS A 27 -3.89 3.44 2.65
C CYS A 27 -4.88 4.22 3.53
N GLN A 28 -4.45 4.56 4.75
CA GLN A 28 -5.26 5.34 5.69
C GLN A 28 -5.52 6.76 5.20
N THR A 29 -4.51 7.44 4.66
CA THR A 29 -4.63 8.80 4.13
C THR A 29 -5.60 8.89 2.95
N ARG A 30 -5.65 7.84 2.12
CA ARG A 30 -6.57 7.72 0.98
C ARG A 30 -7.95 7.16 1.36
N ALA A 31 -8.16 6.83 2.65
CA ALA A 31 -9.36 6.17 3.16
C ALA A 31 -9.69 4.87 2.43
N HIS A 32 -8.69 4.08 2.04
CA HIS A 32 -8.91 2.74 1.48
C HIS A 32 -9.15 1.73 2.61
N ALA A 33 -9.99 0.73 2.33
CA ALA A 33 -10.37 -0.28 3.33
C ALA A 33 -9.25 -1.28 3.63
N GLU A 34 -8.39 -1.57 2.64
CA GLU A 34 -7.38 -2.63 2.71
C GLU A 34 -6.05 -2.16 2.09
N ILE A 35 -4.95 -2.62 2.68
CA ILE A 35 -3.60 -2.40 2.13
C ILE A 35 -3.40 -3.40 0.99
N THR A 36 -3.33 -2.88 -0.24
CA THR A 36 -3.09 -3.72 -1.42
C THR A 36 -1.60 -3.83 -1.76
N ILE A 37 -1.24 -4.79 -2.63
CA ILE A 37 0.14 -4.95 -3.10
C ILE A 37 0.65 -3.71 -3.84
N GLU A 38 -0.24 -2.96 -4.51
CA GLU A 38 0.12 -1.72 -5.21
C GLU A 38 0.58 -0.64 -4.24
N HIS A 39 -0.06 -0.50 -3.07
CA HIS A 39 0.39 0.43 -2.03
C HIS A 39 1.80 0.07 -1.56
N TRP A 40 2.07 -1.22 -1.37
CA TRP A 40 3.35 -1.69 -0.88
C TRP A 40 4.45 -1.56 -1.93
N LEU A 41 4.18 -1.95 -3.18
CA LEU A 41 5.10 -1.78 -4.30
C LEU A 41 5.44 -0.31 -4.54
N LEU A 42 4.47 0.60 -4.47
CA LEU A 42 4.74 2.03 -4.61
C LEU A 42 5.77 2.50 -3.56
N LYS A 43 5.64 2.05 -2.31
CA LYS A 43 6.57 2.42 -1.23
C LYS A 43 7.94 1.76 -1.36
N LEU A 44 8.00 0.50 -1.81
CA LEU A 44 9.28 -0.15 -2.15
C LEU A 44 10.03 0.61 -3.25
N LEU A 45 9.31 1.07 -4.28
CA LEU A 45 9.89 1.86 -5.37
C LEU A 45 10.35 3.25 -4.92
N GLU A 46 9.60 3.90 -4.03
CA GLU A 46 9.92 5.23 -3.50
C GLU A 46 11.23 5.24 -2.70
N MET A 47 11.52 4.15 -1.98
CA MET A 47 12.73 3.99 -1.17
C MET A 47 13.99 3.73 -2.02
N GLY A 48 13.87 3.46 -3.32
CA GLY A 48 14.97 3.49 -4.31
C GLY A 48 16.01 2.37 -4.24
N GLU A 49 16.25 1.77 -3.07
CA GLU A 49 17.27 0.73 -2.82
C GLU A 49 16.73 -0.71 -2.79
N SER A 50 15.50 -0.91 -3.23
CA SER A 50 14.85 -2.22 -3.23
C SER A 50 15.43 -3.18 -4.28
N ASP A 51 15.29 -4.48 -4.07
CA ASP A 51 15.65 -5.47 -5.10
C ASP A 51 14.88 -5.23 -6.41
N ILE A 52 13.63 -4.78 -6.32
CA ILE A 52 12.80 -4.48 -7.50
C ILE A 52 13.33 -3.28 -8.29
N THR A 53 13.90 -2.25 -7.65
CA THR A 53 14.53 -1.12 -8.36
C THR A 53 15.85 -1.53 -9.01
N VAL A 54 16.62 -2.44 -8.39
CA VAL A 54 17.82 -3.03 -9.01
C VAL A 54 17.46 -3.85 -10.25
N LEU A 55 16.44 -4.72 -10.15
CA LEU A 55 15.95 -5.52 -11.27
C LEU A 55 15.39 -4.63 -12.38
N ALA A 56 14.58 -3.64 -12.04
CA ALA A 56 13.97 -2.75 -13.02
C ALA A 56 15.02 -1.95 -13.81
N ARG A 57 16.10 -1.49 -13.15
CA ARG A 57 17.24 -0.87 -13.86
C ARG A 57 17.95 -1.85 -14.78
N ARG A 58 18.18 -3.09 -14.33
CA ARG A 58 18.89 -4.11 -15.10
C ARG A 58 18.12 -4.54 -16.35
N TYR A 59 16.80 -4.59 -16.27
CA TYR A 59 15.92 -4.99 -17.38
C TYR A 59 15.31 -3.78 -18.11
N GLU A 60 15.82 -2.57 -17.86
CA GLU A 60 15.43 -1.34 -18.54
C GLU A 60 13.91 -1.10 -18.52
N TRP A 61 13.28 -1.35 -17.37
CA TRP A 61 11.86 -1.08 -17.21
C TRP A 61 11.58 0.41 -17.32
N ASP A 62 10.46 0.75 -17.95
CA ASP A 62 9.93 2.11 -17.91
C ASP A 62 9.34 2.39 -16.51
N MET A 63 10.22 2.91 -15.64
CA MET A 63 9.89 3.25 -14.26
C MET A 63 8.82 4.33 -14.17
N SER A 64 8.78 5.27 -15.13
CA SER A 64 7.78 6.33 -15.16
C SER A 64 6.40 5.74 -15.42
N THR A 65 6.27 4.87 -16.41
CA THR A 65 5.00 4.19 -16.72
C THR A 65 4.56 3.27 -15.60
N LEU A 66 5.48 2.51 -14.99
CA LEU A 66 5.16 1.65 -13.83
C LEU A 66 4.62 2.47 -12.67
N TRP A 67 5.31 3.56 -12.32
CA TRP A 67 4.91 4.45 -11.23
C TRP A 67 3.53 5.06 -11.47
N GLN A 68 3.28 5.61 -12.67
CA GLN A 68 1.99 6.17 -13.02
C GLN A 68 0.86 5.14 -13.02
N SER A 69 1.16 3.91 -13.45
CA SER A 69 0.19 2.80 -13.43
C SER A 69 -0.21 2.42 -12.01
N LEU A 70 0.77 2.35 -11.09
CA LEU A 70 0.52 2.09 -9.67
C LEU A 70 -0.32 3.20 -9.04
N LEU A 71 0.01 4.46 -9.28
CA LEU A 71 -0.77 5.60 -8.78
C LEU A 71 -2.20 5.58 -9.30
N THR A 72 -2.38 5.38 -10.60
CA THR A 72 -3.70 5.31 -11.23
C THR A 72 -4.52 4.16 -10.62
N LYS A 73 -3.90 3.01 -10.39
CA LYS A 73 -4.57 1.87 -9.78
C LYS A 73 -4.99 2.16 -8.35
N ILE A 74 -4.10 2.73 -7.53
CA ILE A 74 -4.39 3.13 -6.15
C ILE A 74 -5.53 4.15 -6.12
N ASP A 75 -5.51 5.15 -6.99
CA ASP A 75 -6.54 6.20 -7.03
C ASP A 75 -7.90 5.69 -7.50
N SER A 76 -7.94 4.57 -8.23
CA SER A 76 -9.17 3.90 -8.64
C SER A 76 -9.83 3.04 -7.56
N LEU A 77 -9.14 2.80 -6.43
CA LEU A 77 -9.66 1.94 -5.37
C LEU A 77 -10.86 2.59 -4.65
N PRO A 78 -11.83 1.77 -4.19
CA PRO A 78 -12.99 2.28 -3.48
C PRO A 78 -12.55 2.88 -2.15
N ARG A 79 -12.98 4.12 -1.90
CA ARG A 79 -12.81 4.76 -0.60
C ARG A 79 -13.83 4.19 0.37
N SER A 80 -13.39 3.80 1.55
CA SER A 80 -14.24 3.51 2.69
C SER A 80 -14.81 4.83 3.19
N ILE A 81 -15.91 5.26 2.55
CA ILE A 81 -16.72 6.35 3.07
C ILE A 81 -17.50 5.74 4.22
N HIS A 82 -17.02 5.95 5.45
CA HIS A 82 -17.82 5.65 6.62
C HIS A 82 -18.99 6.65 6.62
N SER A 83 -20.06 6.32 5.91
CA SER A 83 -21.31 7.06 5.96
C SER A 83 -21.79 6.99 7.40
N ARG A 84 -21.56 8.07 8.15
CA ARG A 84 -22.08 8.25 9.50
C ARG A 84 -23.59 7.96 9.42
N PRO A 85 -24.12 6.97 10.16
CA PRO A 85 -25.54 6.70 10.12
C PRO A 85 -26.28 7.98 10.55
N PRO A 86 -27.40 8.34 9.90
CA PRO A 86 -28.17 9.50 10.32
C PRO A 86 -28.60 9.23 11.77
N SER A 87 -28.19 10.13 12.66
CA SER A 87 -28.64 10.17 14.04
C SER A 87 -30.17 10.12 14.05
N GLN A 88 -30.74 9.00 14.50
CA GLN A 88 -32.15 8.91 14.82
C GLN A 88 -32.40 9.84 16.01
N ASN A 89 -32.85 11.05 15.73
CA ASN A 89 -33.44 11.95 16.70
C ASN A 89 -34.74 11.30 17.19
N HIS A 90 -34.68 10.58 18.31
CA HIS A 90 -35.88 10.23 19.06
C HIS A 90 -36.43 11.50 19.72
N SER A 91 -37.67 11.83 19.35
CA SER A 91 -38.53 12.85 19.96
C SER A 91 -39.02 12.43 21.35
#